data_AF-A0A956YE27-F1
#
_entry.id   AF-A0A956YE27-F1
#
_cell.length_a   1.000
_cell.length_b   1.000
_cell.length_c   1.000
_cell.angle_alpha   90.00
_cell.angle_beta   90.00
_cell.angle_gamma   90.00
#
_symmetry.space_group_name_H-M   'P 1'
#
loop_
_entity.id
_entity.type
_entity.pdbx_description
1 polymer ?
#
loop_
_entity_poly.entity_id
_entity_poly.type
_entity_poly.pdbx_seq_one_letter_code
_entity_poly.pdbx_strand_id
1 'polypeptide(L)'
;MTTQNSLTEFLKRSKGWLMGVLGAALFVALAAWGGVPHGVSTAVFLGGVLVLLLVIGGLGVAGWHLLKRPLPPGHKLPAIQSLPAAIRQLLAFLLVTSGFAWIVGGFWDEVWHRTYGVPFGEDFFWRPHMLIYYSIGSATLLAAGSFYYLLKHGRGTWQQRFRANPLLGLLVLLGSFMAFAIPADPVWHFIYGEDLTAWSIPHIVLIFSFVGVLLLAIATHTSGTALGRWGWLWRMPRADWLVIFAVSLILNTLLQGMTTDWEGASLSVLQSRPEWLLPATLVAIALFCGTLTAHSLRRVWAATTVGLVALLVRQILRLSFAYEAITINAWLCTLAPLLAVDVWLAVGLWRERPSGWFTIGLAGLVGLAAVTFPLINQFYAYPTIAADNLPIMLLTCMIAALGAAWVGQTVGDYFAAENKQVGGETAVSPSYIRYLSPIIAALALIFVAFFIATAAPPV
;
A
#
# COMPACT_ATOMS: atom_id res chain seq x y z
N MET A 1 30.64 27.87 -18.72
CA MET A 1 29.90 26.59 -18.91
C MET A 1 29.91 25.69 -17.65
N THR A 2 30.05 26.22 -16.42
CA THR A 2 30.21 25.41 -15.18
C THR A 2 29.04 25.53 -14.17
N THR A 3 28.01 26.32 -14.45
CA THR A 3 26.89 26.58 -13.50
C THR A 3 25.68 25.67 -13.69
N GLN A 4 25.45 25.07 -14.87
CA GLN A 4 24.30 24.19 -15.11
C GLN A 4 24.40 22.82 -14.39
N ASN A 5 25.61 22.41 -14.02
CA ASN A 5 25.84 21.18 -13.26
C ASN A 5 25.51 21.32 -11.77
N SER A 6 25.52 22.54 -11.19
CA SER A 6 25.30 22.70 -9.75
C SER A 6 23.84 22.55 -9.36
N LEU A 7 22.90 23.11 -10.14
CA LEU A 7 21.47 23.04 -9.84
C LEU A 7 20.91 21.62 -9.99
N THR A 8 21.31 20.89 -11.03
CA THR A 8 20.84 19.52 -11.28
C THR A 8 21.34 18.56 -10.20
N GLU A 9 22.61 18.70 -9.79
CA GLU A 9 23.18 17.92 -8.69
C GLU A 9 22.58 18.32 -7.33
N PHE A 10 22.32 19.61 -7.11
CA PHE A 10 21.60 20.08 -5.92
C PHE A 10 20.20 19.47 -5.85
N LEU A 11 19.42 19.51 -6.94
CA LEU A 11 18.08 18.92 -7.01
C LEU A 11 18.12 17.40 -6.82
N LYS A 12 19.10 16.69 -7.39
CA LYS A 12 19.27 15.25 -7.14
C LYS A 12 19.57 14.95 -5.67
N ARG A 13 20.41 15.75 -5.02
CA ARG A 13 20.76 15.61 -3.60
C ARG A 13 19.60 15.99 -2.68
N SER A 14 18.84 17.02 -3.02
CA SER A 14 17.74 17.54 -2.19
C SER A 14 16.44 16.74 -2.34
N LYS A 15 16.25 15.99 -3.44
CA LYS A 15 15.05 15.15 -3.66
C LYS A 15 14.73 14.25 -2.47
N GLY A 16 15.71 13.55 -1.92
CA GLY A 16 15.47 12.63 -0.79
C GLY A 16 15.00 13.37 0.47
N TRP A 17 15.63 14.50 0.78
CA TRP A 17 15.26 15.32 1.93
C TRP A 17 13.88 15.97 1.75
N LEU A 18 13.61 16.54 0.56
CA LEU A 18 12.33 17.14 0.25
C LEU A 18 11.18 16.13 0.36
N MET A 19 11.36 14.92 -0.17
CA MET A 19 10.38 13.84 -0.04
C MET A 19 10.16 13.44 1.43
N GLY A 20 11.23 13.41 2.24
CA GLY A 20 11.13 13.17 3.69
C GLY A 20 10.34 14.26 4.40
N VAL A 21 10.61 15.54 4.10
CA VAL A 21 9.88 16.69 4.67
C VAL A 21 8.42 16.67 4.24
N LEU A 22 8.13 16.45 2.96
CA LEU A 22 6.76 16.37 2.45
C LEU A 22 6.00 15.18 3.05
N GLY A 23 6.66 14.03 3.20
CA GLY A 23 6.09 12.86 3.87
C GLY A 23 5.78 13.14 5.34
N ALA A 24 6.68 13.80 6.06
CA ALA A 24 6.45 14.20 7.45
C ALA A 24 5.33 15.24 7.57
N ALA A 25 5.29 16.24 6.68
CA ALA A 25 4.22 17.24 6.66
C ALA A 25 2.86 16.62 6.35
N LEU A 26 2.80 15.69 5.39
CA LEU A 26 1.60 14.92 5.11
C LEU A 26 1.19 14.11 6.34
N PHE A 27 2.12 13.38 6.97
CA PHE A 27 1.83 12.61 8.17
C PHE A 27 1.27 13.48 9.31
N VAL A 28 1.85 14.66 9.54
CA VAL A 28 1.35 15.63 10.53
C VAL A 28 -0.05 16.13 10.14
N ALA A 29 -0.31 16.41 8.87
CA ALA A 29 -1.63 16.81 8.41
C ALA A 29 -2.67 15.68 8.62
N LEU A 30 -2.32 14.43 8.29
CA LEU A 30 -3.17 13.26 8.53
C LEU A 30 -3.46 13.08 10.03
N ALA A 31 -2.42 13.19 10.87
CA ALA A 31 -2.55 13.12 12.32
C ALA A 31 -3.44 14.24 12.88
N ALA A 32 -3.27 15.47 12.39
CA ALA A 32 -4.06 16.62 12.80
C ALA A 32 -5.54 16.44 12.41
N TRP A 33 -5.81 15.83 11.26
CA TRP A 33 -7.16 15.46 10.87
C TRP A 33 -7.71 14.34 11.77
N GLY A 34 -6.92 13.33 12.13
CA GLY A 34 -7.35 12.28 13.07
C GLY A 34 -7.86 12.82 14.41
N GLY A 35 -7.42 14.02 14.81
CA GLY A 35 -7.86 14.69 16.04
C GLY A 35 -7.19 14.17 17.30
N VAL A 36 -7.47 14.81 18.43
CA VAL A 36 -7.09 14.32 19.76
C VAL A 36 -8.35 13.79 20.44
N PRO A 37 -8.35 12.57 20.98
CA PRO A 37 -9.52 11.98 21.63
C PRO A 37 -9.96 12.77 22.84
N HIS A 38 -11.26 12.85 23.04
CA HIS A 38 -11.82 13.43 24.25
C HIS A 38 -11.39 12.63 25.48
N GLY A 39 -10.93 13.33 26.53
CA GLY A 39 -10.53 12.72 27.80
C GLY A 39 -9.08 12.23 27.87
N VAL A 40 -8.34 12.21 26.76
CA VAL A 40 -6.92 11.86 26.77
C VAL A 40 -6.07 13.08 27.12
N SER A 41 -5.12 12.91 28.05
CA SER A 41 -4.14 13.95 28.36
C SER A 41 -3.29 14.27 27.13
N THR A 42 -3.27 15.54 26.71
CA THR A 42 -2.44 16.00 25.59
C THR A 42 -0.97 15.61 25.76
N ALA A 43 -0.45 15.58 26.99
CA ALA A 43 0.92 15.16 27.26
C ALA A 43 1.15 13.68 26.96
N VAL A 44 0.20 12.80 27.32
CA VAL A 44 0.27 11.36 27.04
C VAL A 44 0.20 11.12 25.53
N PHE A 45 -0.75 11.75 24.86
CA PHE A 45 -0.89 11.72 23.39
C PHE A 45 0.43 12.11 22.69
N LEU A 46 0.98 13.29 23.03
CA LEU A 46 2.25 13.77 22.46
C LEU A 46 3.42 12.83 22.76
N GLY A 47 3.44 12.21 23.94
CA GLY A 47 4.43 11.19 24.30
C GLY A 47 4.35 9.96 23.38
N GLY A 48 3.15 9.45 23.10
CA GLY A 48 2.97 8.36 22.13
C GLY A 48 3.39 8.73 20.73
N VAL A 49 3.01 9.92 20.26
CA VAL A 49 3.42 10.42 18.93
C VAL A 49 4.93 10.47 18.85
N LEU A 50 5.60 10.99 19.88
CA LEU A 50 7.06 11.04 19.93
C LEU A 50 7.70 9.65 19.86
N VAL A 51 7.20 8.68 20.64
CA VAL A 51 7.71 7.30 20.60
C VAL A 51 7.57 6.70 19.21
N LEU A 52 6.40 6.85 18.58
CA LEU A 52 6.16 6.36 17.23
C LEU A 52 7.08 7.02 16.20
N LEU A 53 7.25 8.35 16.27
CA LEU A 53 8.18 9.08 15.41
C LEU A 53 9.63 8.63 15.62
N LEU A 54 10.04 8.31 16.84
CA LEU A 54 11.36 7.77 17.15
C LEU A 54 11.56 6.37 16.56
N VAL A 55 10.54 5.51 16.62
CA VAL A 55 10.58 4.16 16.00
C VAL A 55 10.69 4.27 14.48
N ILE A 56 9.80 5.06 13.85
CA ILE A 56 9.82 5.29 12.40
C ILE A 56 11.14 5.95 11.98
N GLY A 57 11.60 6.95 12.72
CA GLY A 57 12.85 7.65 12.48
C GLY A 57 14.06 6.73 12.63
N GLY A 58 14.08 5.88 13.66
CA GLY A 58 15.13 4.88 13.89
C GLY A 58 15.23 3.87 12.74
N LEU A 59 14.09 3.37 12.26
CA LEU A 59 14.04 2.50 11.08
C LEU A 59 14.43 3.23 9.79
N GLY A 60 14.04 4.49 9.65
CA GLY A 60 14.48 5.35 8.54
C GLY A 60 16.00 5.55 8.53
N VAL A 61 16.60 5.82 9.68
CA VAL A 61 18.05 5.92 9.87
C VAL A 61 18.73 4.58 9.58
N ALA A 62 18.17 3.46 10.06
CA ALA A 62 18.67 2.12 9.77
C ALA A 62 18.63 1.82 8.27
N GLY A 63 17.52 2.12 7.60
CA GLY A 63 17.36 1.98 6.15
C GLY A 63 18.35 2.84 5.37
N TRP A 64 18.51 4.11 5.75
CA TRP A 64 19.53 4.98 5.17
C TRP A 64 20.94 4.40 5.36
N HIS A 65 21.28 4.01 6.59
CA HIS A 65 22.60 3.47 6.92
C HIS A 65 22.91 2.20 6.12
N LEU A 66 21.98 1.23 6.14
CA LEU A 66 22.17 -0.08 5.55
C LEU A 66 22.10 -0.04 4.02
N LEU A 67 21.17 0.71 3.44
CA LEU A 67 20.87 0.65 1.99
C LEU A 67 21.40 1.83 1.18
N LYS A 68 21.63 3.01 1.77
CA LYS A 68 21.94 4.24 0.99
C LYS A 68 23.27 4.91 1.33
N ARG A 69 23.71 4.94 2.60
CA ARG A 69 24.94 5.63 3.04
C ARG A 69 26.16 5.18 2.22
N PRO A 70 27.06 6.06 1.76
CA PRO A 70 28.27 5.62 1.05
C PRO A 70 29.05 4.56 1.84
N LEU A 71 29.59 3.55 1.14
CA LEU A 71 30.44 2.54 1.78
C LEU A 71 31.76 3.19 2.23
N PRO A 72 32.40 2.69 3.30
CA PRO A 72 33.72 3.16 3.70
C PRO A 72 34.73 3.02 2.54
N PRO A 73 35.75 3.91 2.46
CA PRO A 73 36.81 3.78 1.47
C PRO A 73 37.39 2.36 1.43
N GLY A 74 37.67 1.86 0.23
CA GLY A 74 38.18 0.50 0.01
C GLY A 74 37.12 -0.62 0.01
N HIS A 75 35.88 -0.35 0.42
CA HIS A 75 34.80 -1.35 0.36
C HIS A 75 34.07 -1.28 -0.99
N LYS A 76 34.00 -2.41 -1.70
CA LYS A 76 33.21 -2.55 -2.93
C LYS A 76 31.83 -3.13 -2.61
N LEU A 77 30.84 -2.78 -3.43
CA LEU A 77 29.56 -3.46 -3.40
C LEU A 77 29.77 -4.94 -3.78
N PRO A 78 29.28 -5.90 -2.99
CA PRO A 78 29.32 -7.29 -3.38
C PRO A 78 28.48 -7.49 -4.65
N ALA A 79 28.81 -8.52 -5.43
CA ALA A 79 27.93 -8.96 -6.51
C ALA A 79 26.53 -9.26 -5.93
N ILE A 80 25.49 -8.83 -6.65
CA ILE A 80 24.10 -9.08 -6.25
C ILE A 80 23.92 -10.59 -6.10
N GLN A 81 23.57 -11.02 -4.90
CA GLN A 81 23.32 -12.43 -4.61
C GLN A 81 21.86 -12.73 -4.93
N SER A 82 21.53 -12.93 -6.21
CA SER A 82 20.15 -13.16 -6.60
C SER A 82 19.60 -14.42 -5.92
N LEU A 83 18.45 -14.29 -5.27
CA LEU A 83 17.67 -15.45 -4.86
C LEU A 83 17.23 -16.25 -6.10
N PRO A 84 17.17 -17.60 -6.00
CA PRO A 84 16.56 -18.42 -7.04
C PRO A 84 15.15 -17.91 -7.37
N ALA A 85 14.80 -17.90 -8.66
CA ALA A 85 13.51 -17.35 -9.12
C ALA A 85 12.30 -17.98 -8.40
N ALA A 86 12.37 -19.29 -8.13
CA ALA A 86 11.34 -20.03 -7.42
C ALA A 86 11.15 -19.54 -5.98
N ILE A 87 12.25 -19.24 -5.27
CA ILE A 87 12.21 -18.71 -3.90
C ILE A 87 11.64 -17.29 -3.90
N ARG A 88 12.00 -16.46 -4.87
CA ARG A 88 11.41 -15.12 -5.02
C ARG A 88 9.91 -15.18 -5.26
N GLN A 89 9.47 -16.07 -6.14
CA GLN A 89 8.04 -16.26 -6.42
C GLN A 89 7.29 -16.76 -5.19
N LEU A 90 7.85 -17.73 -4.45
CA LEU A 90 7.27 -18.20 -3.20
C LEU A 90 7.19 -17.09 -2.15
N LEU A 91 8.27 -16.31 -1.97
CA LEU A 91 8.30 -15.19 -1.04
C LEU A 91 7.25 -14.13 -1.39
N ALA A 92 7.19 -13.72 -2.66
CA ALA A 92 6.18 -12.78 -3.13
C ALA A 92 4.76 -13.31 -2.89
N PHE A 93 4.52 -14.59 -3.18
CA PHE A 93 3.24 -15.22 -2.95
C PHE A 93 2.85 -15.24 -1.47
N LEU A 94 3.77 -15.60 -0.57
CA LEU A 94 3.53 -15.61 0.88
C LEU A 94 3.24 -14.20 1.44
N LEU A 95 3.94 -13.17 0.94
CA LEU A 95 3.67 -11.77 1.32
C LEU A 95 2.29 -11.31 0.82
N VAL A 96 1.86 -11.73 -0.37
CA VAL A 96 0.52 -11.46 -0.88
C VAL A 96 -0.55 -12.16 -0.04
N THR A 97 -0.33 -13.41 0.36
CA THR A 97 -1.24 -14.14 1.25
C THR A 97 -1.35 -13.47 2.62
N SER A 98 -0.23 -12.98 3.17
CA SER A 98 -0.24 -12.15 4.38
C SER A 98 -1.08 -10.89 4.17
N GLY A 99 -0.87 -10.13 3.09
CA GLY A 99 -1.70 -8.96 2.78
C GLY A 99 -3.18 -9.28 2.56
N PHE A 100 -3.52 -10.45 2.02
CA PHE A 100 -4.91 -10.91 1.91
C PHE A 100 -5.54 -11.12 3.29
N ALA A 101 -4.83 -11.77 4.21
CA ALA A 101 -5.30 -11.93 5.59
C ALA A 101 -5.51 -10.57 6.30
N TRP A 102 -4.68 -9.57 6.01
CA TRP A 102 -4.87 -8.20 6.51
C TRP A 102 -6.19 -7.59 6.02
N ILE A 103 -6.50 -7.69 4.73
CA ILE A 103 -7.75 -7.16 4.17
C ILE A 103 -8.98 -7.83 4.80
N VAL A 104 -8.97 -9.17 4.87
CA VAL A 104 -10.10 -9.91 5.44
C VAL A 104 -10.23 -9.59 6.93
N GLY A 105 -9.11 -9.61 7.67
CA GLY A 105 -9.06 -9.32 9.09
C GLY A 105 -9.55 -7.91 9.41
N GLY A 106 -9.01 -6.88 8.74
CA GLY A 106 -9.42 -5.49 8.96
C GLY A 106 -10.87 -5.22 8.55
N PHE A 107 -11.38 -5.84 7.48
CA PHE A 107 -12.81 -5.71 7.12
C PHE A 107 -13.70 -6.33 8.19
N TRP A 108 -13.33 -7.52 8.63
CA TRP A 108 -14.05 -8.23 9.68
C TRP A 108 -14.03 -7.44 11.00
N ASP A 109 -12.89 -6.86 11.32
CA ASP A 109 -12.69 -6.01 12.48
C ASP A 109 -13.62 -4.80 12.50
N GLU A 110 -13.70 -4.10 11.36
CA GLU A 110 -14.61 -2.98 11.16
C GLU A 110 -16.08 -3.39 11.35
N VAL A 111 -16.49 -4.54 10.80
CA VAL A 111 -17.84 -5.08 11.00
C VAL A 111 -18.10 -5.36 12.48
N TRP A 112 -17.13 -5.94 13.18
CA TRP A 112 -17.25 -6.30 14.59
C TRP A 112 -17.37 -5.07 15.49
N HIS A 113 -16.50 -4.07 15.30
CA HIS A 113 -16.59 -2.82 16.07
C HIS A 113 -17.92 -2.09 15.86
N ARG A 114 -18.44 -2.06 14.63
CA ARG A 114 -19.74 -1.44 14.37
C ARG A 114 -20.94 -2.26 14.89
N THR A 115 -20.76 -3.56 15.09
CA THR A 115 -21.84 -4.46 15.56
C THR A 115 -21.88 -4.55 17.09
N TYR A 116 -20.72 -4.67 17.73
CA TYR A 116 -20.58 -4.97 19.16
C TYR A 116 -20.02 -3.79 19.98
N GLY A 117 -19.63 -2.70 19.33
CA GLY A 117 -18.96 -1.57 19.97
C GLY A 117 -17.44 -1.75 20.04
N VAL A 118 -16.77 -0.82 20.72
CA VAL A 118 -15.30 -0.77 20.86
C VAL A 118 -14.93 -1.07 22.32
N PRO A 119 -14.66 -2.32 22.71
CA PRO A 119 -14.33 -2.67 24.09
C PRO A 119 -12.82 -2.55 24.33
N PHE A 120 -12.32 -1.33 24.22
CA PHE A 120 -10.95 -0.89 24.49
C PHE A 120 -10.03 -1.88 25.21
N GLY A 121 -9.11 -2.50 24.46
CA GLY A 121 -8.06 -3.36 25.02
C GLY A 121 -8.54 -4.74 25.47
N GLU A 122 -9.85 -4.97 25.58
CA GLU A 122 -10.46 -6.29 25.76
C GLU A 122 -10.63 -7.01 24.41
N ASP A 123 -10.53 -6.26 23.32
CA ASP A 123 -10.59 -6.75 21.94
C ASP A 123 -9.31 -7.44 21.46
N PHE A 124 -8.20 -7.41 22.21
CA PHE A 124 -6.94 -8.02 21.79
C PHE A 124 -7.09 -9.48 21.31
N PHE A 125 -7.97 -10.26 21.94
CA PHE A 125 -8.24 -11.66 21.55
C PHE A 125 -9.43 -11.85 20.62
N TRP A 126 -9.99 -10.77 20.07
CA TRP A 126 -11.04 -10.85 19.08
C TRP A 126 -10.59 -11.62 17.86
N ARG A 127 -11.53 -12.36 17.28
CA ARG A 127 -11.27 -13.21 16.12
C ARG A 127 -10.74 -12.42 14.91
N PRO A 128 -11.27 -11.25 14.53
CA PRO A 128 -10.66 -10.42 13.49
C PRO A 128 -9.20 -10.04 13.80
N HIS A 129 -8.89 -9.63 15.03
CA HIS A 129 -7.53 -9.33 15.48
C HIS A 129 -6.58 -10.51 15.32
N MET A 130 -7.00 -11.73 15.63
CA MET A 130 -6.18 -12.93 15.41
C MET A 130 -5.79 -13.12 13.93
N LEU A 131 -6.67 -12.77 13.00
CA LEU A 131 -6.38 -12.84 11.57
C LEU A 131 -5.43 -11.70 11.13
N ILE A 132 -5.58 -10.51 11.71
CA ILE A 132 -4.65 -9.40 11.54
C ILE A 132 -3.26 -9.78 12.09
N TYR A 133 -3.19 -10.34 13.28
CA TYR A 133 -1.94 -10.79 13.90
C TYR A 133 -1.29 -11.93 13.13
N TYR A 134 -2.07 -12.84 12.54
CA TYR A 134 -1.54 -13.82 11.58
C TYR A 134 -0.87 -13.14 10.38
N SER A 135 -1.49 -12.08 9.85
CA SER A 135 -0.92 -11.30 8.75
C SER A 135 0.41 -10.63 9.16
N ILE A 136 0.41 -9.89 10.27
CA ILE A 136 1.59 -9.18 10.81
C ILE A 136 2.71 -10.19 11.16
N GLY A 137 2.35 -11.27 11.86
CA GLY A 137 3.25 -12.34 12.26
C GLY A 137 3.87 -13.05 11.07
N SER A 138 3.10 -13.32 10.01
CA SER A 138 3.62 -13.92 8.78
C SER A 138 4.68 -13.03 8.11
N ALA A 139 4.41 -11.72 7.97
CA ALA A 139 5.40 -10.77 7.44
C ALA A 139 6.67 -10.71 8.31
N THR A 140 6.50 -10.75 9.64
CA THR A 140 7.58 -10.76 10.63
C THR A 140 8.45 -12.02 10.53
N LEU A 141 7.83 -13.20 10.39
CA LEU A 141 8.55 -14.47 10.22
C LEU A 141 9.34 -14.50 8.91
N LEU A 142 8.75 -14.00 7.82
CA LEU A 142 9.46 -13.87 6.54
C LEU A 142 10.64 -12.91 6.62
N ALA A 143 10.51 -11.82 7.39
CA ALA A 143 11.59 -10.90 7.69
C ALA A 143 12.69 -11.55 8.54
N ALA A 144 12.35 -12.32 9.57
CA ALA A 144 13.31 -13.07 10.36
C ALA A 144 14.09 -14.09 9.50
N GLY A 145 13.39 -14.83 8.63
CA GLY A 145 14.02 -15.74 7.66
C GLY A 145 14.93 -15.02 6.67
N SER A 146 14.52 -13.84 6.20
CA SER A 146 15.32 -12.99 5.31
C SER A 146 16.57 -12.45 6.01
N PHE A 147 16.44 -12.03 7.27
CA PHE A 147 17.56 -11.62 8.09
C PHE A 147 18.55 -12.77 8.27
N TYR A 148 18.07 -13.96 8.66
CA TYR A 148 18.89 -15.16 8.78
C TYR A 148 19.62 -15.51 7.47
N TYR A 149 18.94 -15.40 6.32
CA TYR A 149 19.56 -15.61 5.02
C TYR A 149 20.71 -14.62 4.76
N LEU A 150 20.49 -13.33 5.02
CA LEU A 150 21.52 -12.29 4.90
C LEU A 150 22.70 -12.54 5.85
N LEU A 151 22.46 -13.09 7.04
CA LEU A 151 23.51 -13.46 7.99
C LEU A 151 24.38 -14.61 7.48
N LYS A 152 23.73 -15.67 6.99
CA LYS A 152 24.38 -16.92 6.61
C LYS A 152 25.11 -16.84 5.28
N HIS A 153 24.54 -16.14 4.31
CA HIS A 153 25.05 -16.11 2.93
C HIS A 153 25.71 -14.78 2.55
N GLY A 154 25.43 -13.71 3.29
CA GLY A 154 26.03 -12.41 3.06
C GLY A 154 27.50 -12.37 3.47
N ARG A 155 28.32 -11.63 2.71
CA ARG A 155 29.73 -11.39 3.02
C ARG A 155 29.99 -9.91 3.30
N GLY A 156 31.01 -9.64 4.12
CA GLY A 156 31.42 -8.27 4.48
C GLY A 156 30.54 -7.63 5.56
N THR A 157 30.51 -6.29 5.57
CA THR A 157 29.80 -5.47 6.55
C THR A 157 28.29 -5.58 6.41
N TRP A 158 27.53 -5.14 7.44
CA TRP A 158 26.07 -5.10 7.39
C TRP A 158 25.52 -4.36 6.16
N GLN A 159 26.14 -3.23 5.81
CA GLN A 159 25.77 -2.46 4.62
C GLN A 159 25.96 -3.26 3.34
N GLN A 160 27.07 -4.01 3.23
CA GLN A 160 27.34 -4.85 2.07
C GLN A 160 26.32 -6.00 1.97
N ARG A 161 25.98 -6.65 3.09
CA ARG A 161 24.99 -7.75 3.12
C ARG A 161 23.61 -7.27 2.68
N PHE A 162 23.12 -6.17 3.25
CA PHE A 162 21.81 -5.62 2.90
C PHE A 162 21.76 -5.12 1.45
N ARG A 163 22.87 -4.58 0.91
CA ARG A 163 22.93 -4.12 -0.49
C ARG A 163 23.17 -5.22 -1.50
N ALA A 164 23.70 -6.37 -1.09
CA ALA A 164 23.75 -7.56 -1.93
C ALA A 164 22.33 -8.06 -2.30
N ASN A 165 21.36 -7.80 -1.41
CA ASN A 165 19.96 -8.20 -1.53
C ASN A 165 19.03 -7.12 -0.95
N PRO A 166 18.84 -5.97 -1.63
CA PRO A 166 18.10 -4.84 -1.08
C PRO A 166 16.64 -5.16 -0.79
N LEU A 167 16.02 -6.07 -1.54
CA LEU A 167 14.64 -6.50 -1.30
C LEU A 167 14.50 -7.25 0.04
N LEU A 168 15.43 -8.16 0.34
CA LEU A 168 15.45 -8.83 1.65
C LEU A 168 15.76 -7.85 2.77
N GLY A 169 16.69 -6.93 2.54
CA GLY A 169 17.00 -5.88 3.51
C GLY A 169 15.80 -4.99 3.84
N LEU A 170 15.00 -4.62 2.84
CA LEU A 170 13.75 -3.88 3.03
C LEU A 170 12.70 -4.73 3.75
N LEU A 171 12.61 -6.04 3.45
CA LEU A 171 11.70 -6.94 4.16
C LEU A 171 12.05 -7.02 5.64
N VAL A 172 13.36 -7.08 5.98
CA VAL A 172 13.81 -7.04 7.37
C VAL A 172 13.35 -5.77 8.05
N LEU A 173 13.56 -4.59 7.45
CA LEU A 173 13.16 -3.32 8.05
C LEU A 173 11.65 -3.20 8.26
N LEU A 174 10.85 -3.57 7.26
CA LEU A 174 9.39 -3.55 7.35
C LEU A 174 8.87 -4.60 8.35
N GLY A 175 9.39 -5.82 8.32
CA GLY A 175 8.97 -6.86 9.26
C GLY A 175 9.40 -6.58 10.70
N SER A 176 10.52 -5.89 10.93
CA SER A 176 10.88 -5.39 12.26
C SER A 176 9.90 -4.33 12.77
N PHE A 177 9.40 -3.46 11.90
CA PHE A 177 8.32 -2.55 12.27
C PHE A 177 7.03 -3.30 12.62
N MET A 178 6.66 -4.29 11.80
CA MET A 178 5.48 -5.12 12.04
C MET A 178 5.56 -5.88 13.37
N ALA A 179 6.73 -6.39 13.73
CA ALA A 179 6.95 -7.03 15.03
C ALA A 179 6.72 -6.07 16.20
N PHE A 180 7.05 -4.79 16.03
CA PHE A 180 6.78 -3.73 17.02
C PHE A 180 5.28 -3.38 17.09
N ALA A 181 4.57 -3.41 15.97
CA ALA A 181 3.18 -3.01 15.90
C ALA A 181 2.24 -3.86 16.78
N ILE A 182 2.49 -5.19 16.90
CA ILE A 182 1.67 -6.10 17.71
C ILE A 182 1.59 -5.67 19.19
N PRO A 183 2.70 -5.54 19.93
CA PRO A 183 2.63 -5.08 21.32
C PRO A 183 2.34 -3.58 21.45
N ALA A 184 2.50 -2.80 20.38
CA ALA A 184 2.20 -1.38 20.40
C ALA A 184 0.69 -1.10 20.37
N ASP A 185 -0.12 -2.03 19.88
CA ASP A 185 -1.55 -1.88 19.70
C ASP A 185 -2.32 -1.58 21.01
N PRO A 186 -2.20 -2.37 22.10
CA PRO A 186 -2.78 -1.98 23.40
C PRO A 186 -2.24 -0.66 23.95
N VAL A 187 -0.96 -0.37 23.68
CA VAL A 187 -0.32 0.88 24.12
C VAL A 187 -0.88 2.06 23.34
N TRP A 188 -1.19 1.87 22.06
CA TRP A 188 -1.81 2.88 21.21
C TRP A 188 -3.22 3.18 21.66
N HIS A 189 -4.06 2.19 21.99
CA HIS A 189 -5.38 2.46 22.57
C HIS A 189 -5.28 3.17 23.93
N PHE A 190 -4.27 2.82 24.74
CA PHE A 190 -4.03 3.53 26.01
C PHE A 190 -3.62 5.00 25.80
N ILE A 191 -2.78 5.29 24.79
CA ILE A 191 -2.24 6.64 24.56
C ILE A 191 -3.18 7.50 23.72
N TYR A 192 -3.80 6.91 22.70
CA TYR A 192 -4.61 7.58 21.69
C TYR A 192 -6.10 7.33 21.88
N GLY A 193 -6.54 6.75 23.00
CA GLY A 193 -7.96 6.59 23.30
C GLY A 193 -8.69 5.76 22.25
N GLU A 194 -9.96 6.10 22.01
CA GLU A 194 -10.82 5.35 21.08
C GLU A 194 -10.26 5.52 19.70
N ASP A 195 -10.45 4.51 18.86
CA ASP A 195 -10.27 4.66 17.42
C ASP A 195 -11.31 5.64 16.88
N LEU A 196 -11.07 6.93 17.15
CA LEU A 196 -12.01 8.01 16.85
C LEU A 196 -12.41 7.96 15.39
N THR A 197 -11.43 7.66 14.53
CA THR A 197 -11.55 7.56 13.08
C THR A 197 -10.48 6.64 12.51
N ALA A 198 -10.70 6.13 11.30
CA ALA A 198 -9.69 5.36 10.58
C ALA A 198 -8.46 6.19 10.14
N TRP A 199 -8.52 7.51 10.37
CA TRP A 199 -7.41 8.45 10.17
C TRP A 199 -6.54 8.63 11.42
N SER A 200 -6.79 7.86 12.49
CA SER A 200 -5.91 7.84 13.65
C SER A 200 -4.48 7.44 13.23
N ILE A 201 -3.49 7.99 13.92
CA ILE A 201 -2.09 7.78 13.61
C ILE A 201 -1.72 6.27 13.54
N PRO A 202 -2.11 5.42 14.50
CA PRO A 202 -1.88 3.97 14.43
C PRO A 202 -2.36 3.35 13.12
N HIS A 203 -3.60 3.65 12.71
CA HIS A 203 -4.18 3.12 11.48
C HIS A 203 -3.42 3.56 10.24
N ILE A 204 -3.10 4.86 10.13
CA ILE A 204 -2.32 5.39 9.01
C ILE A 204 -0.99 4.64 8.89
N VAL A 205 -0.28 4.45 10.01
CA VAL A 205 1.01 3.77 9.99
C VAL A 205 0.87 2.29 9.62
N LEU A 206 -0.11 1.59 10.17
CA LEU A 206 -0.37 0.18 9.82
C LEU A 206 -0.73 0.03 8.34
N ILE A 207 -1.65 0.86 7.83
CA ILE A 207 -2.06 0.90 6.43
C ILE A 207 -0.85 1.06 5.51
N PHE A 208 -0.02 2.07 5.73
CA PHE A 208 1.15 2.30 4.87
C PHE A 208 2.23 1.22 5.02
N SER A 209 2.35 0.62 6.20
CA SER A 209 3.27 -0.49 6.43
C SER A 209 2.84 -1.73 5.65
N PHE A 210 1.54 -2.04 5.60
CA PHE A 210 1.00 -3.13 4.79
C PHE A 210 1.05 -2.87 3.30
N VAL A 211 0.82 -1.62 2.87
CA VAL A 211 1.11 -1.22 1.48
C VAL A 211 2.58 -1.46 1.16
N GLY A 212 3.50 -1.14 2.07
CA GLY A 212 4.93 -1.45 1.94
C GLY A 212 5.23 -2.94 1.75
N VAL A 213 4.59 -3.81 2.54
CA VAL A 213 4.70 -5.28 2.42
C VAL A 213 4.24 -5.76 1.04
N LEU A 214 3.09 -5.28 0.56
CA LEU A 214 2.55 -5.65 -0.76
C LEU A 214 3.39 -5.09 -1.91
N LEU A 215 3.90 -3.87 -1.80
CA LEU A 215 4.87 -3.30 -2.75
C LEU A 215 6.14 -4.13 -2.82
N LEU A 216 6.62 -4.64 -1.69
CA LEU A 216 7.78 -5.51 -1.64
C LEU A 216 7.51 -6.89 -2.25
N ALA A 217 6.28 -7.41 -2.12
CA ALA A 217 5.86 -8.61 -2.82
C ALA A 217 5.91 -8.42 -4.35
N ILE A 218 5.39 -7.29 -4.84
CA ILE A 218 5.44 -6.92 -6.27
C ILE A 218 6.89 -6.77 -6.73
N ALA A 219 7.73 -6.05 -5.98
CA ALA A 219 9.15 -5.88 -6.30
C ALA A 219 9.87 -7.24 -6.35
N THR A 220 9.62 -8.11 -5.38
CA THR A 220 10.23 -9.44 -5.31
C THR A 220 9.83 -10.30 -6.51
N HIS A 221 8.54 -10.33 -6.87
CA HIS A 221 8.05 -11.02 -8.06
C HIS A 221 8.67 -10.47 -9.34
N THR A 222 8.53 -9.15 -9.56
CA THR A 222 8.95 -8.50 -10.80
C THR A 222 10.46 -8.49 -11.00
N SER A 223 11.27 -8.57 -9.94
CA SER A 223 12.73 -8.66 -10.03
C SER A 223 13.23 -9.87 -10.83
N GLY A 224 12.45 -10.96 -10.87
CA GLY A 224 12.78 -12.18 -11.61
C GLY A 224 12.15 -12.27 -13.00
N THR A 225 11.32 -11.31 -13.41
CA THR A 225 10.62 -11.32 -14.70
C THR A 225 11.40 -10.54 -15.75
N ALA A 226 11.37 -10.96 -17.01
CA ALA A 226 11.98 -10.22 -18.11
C ALA A 226 11.35 -8.82 -18.27
N LEU A 227 12.10 -7.87 -18.83
CA LEU A 227 11.56 -6.55 -19.17
C LEU A 227 10.45 -6.70 -20.22
N GLY A 228 9.22 -6.35 -19.85
CA GLY A 228 8.08 -6.36 -20.77
C GLY A 228 8.11 -5.13 -21.69
N ARG A 229 7.73 -5.32 -22.96
CA ARG A 229 7.32 -4.20 -23.83
C ARG A 229 5.87 -3.82 -23.50
N TRP A 230 5.50 -2.56 -23.75
CA TRP A 230 4.10 -2.14 -23.68
C TRP A 230 3.22 -3.01 -24.58
N GLY A 231 2.06 -3.39 -24.07
CA GLY A 231 1.12 -4.22 -24.81
C GLY A 231 -0.22 -4.31 -24.11
N TRP A 232 -1.08 -5.17 -24.65
CA TRP A 232 -2.42 -5.37 -24.13
C TRP A 232 -2.48 -6.45 -23.04
N LEU A 233 -3.41 -6.29 -22.08
CA LEU A 233 -3.56 -7.20 -20.93
C LEU A 233 -3.71 -8.68 -21.30
N TRP A 234 -4.42 -9.03 -22.38
CA TRP A 234 -4.60 -10.43 -22.77
C TRP A 234 -3.30 -11.16 -23.17
N ARG A 235 -2.20 -10.41 -23.39
CA ARG A 235 -0.86 -10.96 -23.63
C ARG A 235 -0.04 -11.08 -22.34
N MET A 236 -0.65 -10.87 -21.18
CA MET A 236 0.03 -10.95 -19.89
C MET A 236 0.30 -12.41 -19.49
N PRO A 237 1.54 -12.73 -19.07
CA PRO A 237 1.85 -14.03 -18.48
C PRO A 237 0.98 -14.32 -17.26
N ARG A 238 0.61 -15.58 -17.04
CA ARG A 238 -0.22 -15.96 -15.90
C ARG A 238 0.38 -15.58 -14.54
N ALA A 239 1.71 -15.65 -14.43
CA ALA A 239 2.42 -15.31 -13.19
C ALA A 239 2.24 -13.83 -12.79
N ASP A 240 2.00 -12.94 -13.75
CA ASP A 240 1.86 -11.50 -13.49
C ASP A 240 0.48 -11.12 -12.94
N TRP A 241 -0.50 -12.05 -12.93
CA TRP A 241 -1.73 -11.87 -12.17
C TRP A 241 -1.49 -11.69 -10.67
N LEU A 242 -0.36 -12.18 -10.14
CA LEU A 242 0.03 -11.93 -8.76
C LEU A 242 0.20 -10.42 -8.49
N VAL A 243 0.71 -9.65 -9.46
CA VAL A 243 0.86 -8.20 -9.35
C VAL A 243 -0.50 -7.51 -9.38
N ILE A 244 -1.40 -7.91 -10.29
CA ILE A 244 -2.78 -7.40 -10.33
C ILE A 244 -3.46 -7.63 -8.98
N PHE A 245 -3.36 -8.85 -8.45
CA PHE A 245 -3.98 -9.19 -7.17
C PHE A 245 -3.35 -8.40 -6.02
N ALA A 246 -2.01 -8.33 -5.94
CA ALA A 246 -1.32 -7.56 -4.90
C ALA A 246 -1.70 -6.07 -4.91
N VAL A 247 -1.78 -5.43 -6.08
CA VAL A 247 -2.19 -4.02 -6.15
C VAL A 247 -3.70 -3.86 -5.87
N SER A 248 -4.53 -4.85 -6.20
CA SER A 248 -5.94 -4.85 -5.81
C SER A 248 -6.12 -4.91 -4.29
N LEU A 249 -5.23 -5.62 -3.58
CA LEU A 249 -5.18 -5.60 -2.12
C LEU A 249 -4.70 -4.23 -1.60
N ILE A 250 -3.68 -3.61 -2.22
CA ILE A 250 -3.27 -2.23 -1.89
C ILE A 250 -4.45 -1.26 -2.04
N LEU A 251 -5.20 -1.34 -3.15
CA LEU A 251 -6.38 -0.51 -3.40
C LEU A 251 -7.43 -0.71 -2.31
N ASN A 252 -7.74 -1.96 -1.95
CA ASN A 252 -8.67 -2.25 -0.86
C ASN A 252 -8.18 -1.70 0.48
N THR A 253 -6.91 -1.90 0.84
CA THR A 253 -6.34 -1.42 2.11
C THR A 253 -6.49 0.10 2.22
N LEU A 254 -6.11 0.81 1.15
CA LEU A 254 -6.15 2.25 1.10
C LEU A 254 -7.59 2.78 1.10
N LEU A 255 -8.49 2.23 0.30
CA LEU A 255 -9.89 2.68 0.28
C LEU A 255 -10.59 2.38 1.60
N GLN A 256 -10.46 1.17 2.13
CA GLN A 256 -11.08 0.81 3.39
C GLN A 256 -10.65 1.76 4.51
N GLY A 257 -9.34 1.93 4.72
CA GLY A 257 -8.85 2.80 5.79
C GLY A 257 -9.10 4.28 5.55
N MET A 258 -8.95 4.77 4.31
CA MET A 258 -9.03 6.21 4.05
C MET A 258 -10.45 6.68 3.72
N THR A 259 -11.44 5.80 3.55
CA THR A 259 -12.82 6.22 3.23
C THR A 259 -13.90 5.69 4.18
N THR A 260 -13.56 4.80 5.13
CA THR A 260 -14.56 4.20 6.03
C THR A 260 -15.33 5.22 6.88
N ASP A 261 -14.69 6.32 7.29
CA ASP A 261 -15.38 7.42 8.01
C ASP A 261 -16.64 7.88 7.26
N TRP A 262 -16.58 8.00 5.93
CA TRP A 262 -17.72 8.43 5.10
C TRP A 262 -18.84 7.39 4.99
N GLU A 263 -18.62 6.16 5.46
CA GLU A 263 -19.61 5.09 5.51
C GLU A 263 -20.20 4.88 6.90
N GLY A 264 -19.66 5.51 7.95
CA GLY A 264 -20.09 5.19 9.33
C GLY A 264 -19.92 6.27 10.39
N ALA A 265 -19.12 7.30 10.13
CA ALA A 265 -18.94 8.39 11.09
C ALA A 265 -20.17 9.30 11.14
N SER A 266 -20.31 10.00 12.27
CA SER A 266 -21.36 11.01 12.43
C SER A 266 -21.15 12.19 11.48
N LEU A 267 -22.25 12.85 11.10
CA LEU A 267 -22.20 13.99 10.19
C LEU A 267 -21.32 15.13 10.72
N SER A 268 -21.26 15.34 12.03
CA SER A 268 -20.40 16.36 12.65
C SER A 268 -18.91 16.06 12.45
N VAL A 269 -18.50 14.79 12.55
CA VAL A 269 -17.13 14.36 12.24
C VAL A 269 -16.84 14.61 10.76
N LEU A 270 -17.76 14.23 9.87
CA LEU A 270 -17.58 14.45 8.43
C LEU A 270 -17.48 15.94 8.06
N GLN A 271 -18.34 16.79 8.62
CA GLN A 271 -18.32 18.23 8.38
C GLN A 271 -17.08 18.95 8.94
N SER A 272 -16.32 18.31 9.83
CA SER A 272 -15.02 18.81 10.27
C SER A 272 -13.90 18.56 9.24
N ARG A 273 -14.15 17.69 8.25
CA ARG A 273 -13.20 17.40 7.17
C ARG A 273 -13.31 18.46 6.08
N PRO A 274 -12.21 18.81 5.39
CA PRO A 274 -12.31 19.60 4.18
C PRO A 274 -13.14 18.88 3.10
N GLU A 275 -14.03 19.60 2.42
CA GLU A 275 -14.93 19.02 1.40
C GLU A 275 -14.19 18.33 0.26
N TRP A 276 -12.99 18.80 -0.06
CA TRP A 276 -12.17 18.22 -1.11
C TRP A 276 -11.44 16.93 -0.71
N LEU A 277 -11.44 16.55 0.56
CA LEU A 277 -10.61 15.46 1.07
C LEU A 277 -11.01 14.10 0.49
N LEU A 278 -12.30 13.76 0.49
CA LEU A 278 -12.80 12.51 -0.09
C LEU A 278 -12.45 12.37 -1.59
N PRO A 279 -12.85 13.30 -2.48
CA PRO A 279 -12.54 13.15 -3.91
C PRO A 279 -11.03 13.18 -4.20
N ALA A 280 -10.24 13.98 -3.46
CA ALA A 280 -8.79 13.99 -3.60
C ALA A 280 -8.16 12.64 -3.18
N THR A 281 -8.69 12.02 -2.13
CA THR A 281 -8.26 10.69 -1.65
C THR A 281 -8.60 9.60 -2.67
N LEU A 282 -9.84 9.59 -3.18
CA LEU A 282 -10.28 8.64 -4.20
C LEU A 282 -9.41 8.71 -5.47
N VAL A 283 -9.15 9.91 -6.00
CA VAL A 283 -8.32 10.06 -7.20
C VAL A 283 -6.86 9.74 -6.92
N ALA A 284 -6.30 10.11 -5.75
CA ALA A 284 -4.93 9.78 -5.41
C ALA A 284 -4.73 8.26 -5.35
N ILE A 285 -5.60 7.54 -4.65
CA ILE A 285 -5.52 6.09 -4.50
C ILE A 285 -5.68 5.40 -5.86
N ALA A 286 -6.68 5.82 -6.66
CA ALA A 286 -6.91 5.28 -8.00
C ALA A 286 -5.69 5.49 -8.91
N LEU A 287 -5.16 6.71 -8.98
CA LEU A 287 -4.04 7.05 -9.86
C LEU A 287 -2.75 6.39 -9.40
N PHE A 288 -2.47 6.34 -8.09
CA PHE A 288 -1.31 5.62 -7.56
C PHE A 288 -1.37 4.14 -7.97
N CYS A 289 -2.45 3.44 -7.65
CA CYS A 289 -2.58 2.00 -7.94
C CYS A 289 -2.64 1.70 -9.45
N GLY A 290 -3.39 2.50 -10.21
CA GLY A 290 -3.55 2.34 -11.65
C GLY A 290 -2.23 2.56 -12.40
N THR A 291 -1.54 3.67 -12.14
CA THR A 291 -0.25 3.96 -12.79
C THR A 291 0.84 3.00 -12.36
N LEU A 292 0.93 2.66 -11.07
CA LEU A 292 1.84 1.64 -10.54
C LEU A 292 1.69 0.33 -11.32
N THR A 293 0.46 -0.16 -11.47
CA THR A 293 0.21 -1.46 -12.09
C THR A 293 0.51 -1.44 -13.58
N ALA A 294 0.00 -0.43 -14.29
CA ALA A 294 0.20 -0.28 -15.72
C ALA A 294 1.69 -0.17 -16.07
N HIS A 295 2.47 0.59 -15.29
CA HIS A 295 3.90 0.75 -15.52
C HIS A 295 4.73 -0.46 -15.08
N SER A 296 4.38 -1.11 -13.96
CA SER A 296 5.05 -2.34 -13.51
C SER A 296 4.94 -3.47 -14.53
N LEU A 297 3.75 -3.62 -15.13
CA LEU A 297 3.46 -4.71 -16.07
C LEU A 297 3.66 -4.32 -17.53
N ARG A 298 3.72 -3.02 -17.83
CA ARG A 298 3.68 -2.47 -19.20
C ARG A 298 2.45 -2.99 -19.95
N ARG A 299 1.28 -2.93 -19.31
CA ARG A 299 0.02 -3.45 -19.85
C ARG A 299 -1.09 -2.38 -19.80
N VAL A 300 -1.70 -2.15 -20.94
CA VAL A 300 -2.98 -1.43 -21.06
C VAL A 300 -4.09 -2.32 -20.54
N TRP A 301 -5.09 -1.74 -19.88
CA TRP A 301 -6.20 -2.37 -19.15
C TRP A 301 -5.83 -2.92 -17.77
N ALA A 302 -4.58 -2.78 -17.35
CA ALA A 302 -4.14 -3.29 -16.06
C ALA A 302 -4.71 -2.46 -14.89
N ALA A 303 -4.88 -1.15 -15.06
CA ALA A 303 -5.41 -0.26 -14.02
C ALA A 303 -6.89 -0.56 -13.72
N THR A 304 -7.72 -0.64 -14.76
CA THR A 304 -9.15 -1.00 -14.68
C THR A 304 -9.32 -2.39 -14.10
N THR A 305 -8.49 -3.35 -14.52
CA THR A 305 -8.54 -4.72 -13.98
C THR A 305 -8.27 -4.76 -12.48
N VAL A 306 -7.31 -3.99 -11.98
CA VAL A 306 -7.07 -3.83 -10.53
C VAL A 306 -8.32 -3.29 -9.83
N GLY A 307 -8.96 -2.26 -10.39
CA GLY A 307 -10.20 -1.71 -9.84
C GLY A 307 -11.33 -2.75 -9.76
N LEU A 308 -11.53 -3.53 -10.83
CA LEU A 308 -12.56 -4.56 -10.91
C LEU A 308 -12.29 -5.72 -9.93
N VAL A 309 -11.04 -6.20 -9.84
CA VAL A 309 -10.66 -7.25 -8.89
C VAL A 309 -10.82 -6.75 -7.46
N ALA A 310 -10.42 -5.50 -7.17
CA ALA A 310 -10.59 -4.91 -5.86
C ALA A 310 -12.07 -4.77 -5.46
N LEU A 311 -12.91 -4.29 -6.38
CA LEU A 311 -14.37 -4.21 -6.19
C LEU A 311 -14.98 -5.60 -5.95
N LEU A 312 -14.56 -6.62 -6.71
CA LEU A 312 -15.02 -7.99 -6.51
C LEU A 312 -14.65 -8.51 -5.11
N VAL A 313 -13.40 -8.32 -4.67
CA VAL A 313 -12.97 -8.69 -3.32
C VAL A 313 -13.83 -8.01 -2.26
N ARG A 314 -14.02 -6.67 -2.36
CA ARG A 314 -14.87 -5.93 -1.43
C ARG A 314 -16.32 -6.43 -1.42
N GLN A 315 -16.90 -6.69 -2.59
CA GLN A 315 -18.26 -7.20 -2.70
C GLN A 315 -18.39 -8.61 -2.10
N ILE A 316 -17.41 -9.49 -2.30
CA ILE A 316 -17.38 -10.81 -1.66
C ILE A 316 -17.36 -10.65 -0.14
N LEU A 317 -16.50 -9.79 0.41
CA LEU A 317 -16.44 -9.53 1.86
C LEU A 317 -17.78 -9.02 2.39
N ARG A 318 -18.37 -8.01 1.75
CA ARG A 318 -19.68 -7.46 2.13
C ARG A 318 -20.77 -8.55 2.19
N LEU A 319 -20.82 -9.41 1.17
CA LEU A 319 -21.78 -10.51 1.11
C LEU A 319 -21.49 -11.59 2.16
N SER A 320 -20.22 -11.91 2.40
CA SER A 320 -19.82 -12.94 3.38
C SER A 320 -20.12 -12.55 4.82
N PHE A 321 -20.02 -11.27 5.16
CA PHE A 321 -20.31 -10.77 6.51
C PHE A 321 -21.74 -10.23 6.68
N ALA A 322 -22.53 -10.15 5.60
CA ALA A 322 -23.92 -9.70 5.60
C ALA A 322 -24.15 -8.35 6.32
N TYR A 323 -23.18 -7.43 6.26
CA TYR A 323 -23.22 -6.16 6.96
C TYR A 323 -23.49 -5.01 5.97
N GLU A 324 -24.70 -4.44 6.01
CA GLU A 324 -25.17 -3.49 4.99
C GLU A 324 -24.61 -2.06 5.13
N ALA A 325 -24.20 -1.65 6.33
CA ALA A 325 -23.72 -0.29 6.56
C ALA A 325 -22.31 -0.03 5.98
N ILE A 326 -21.61 -1.07 5.55
CA ILE A 326 -20.32 -0.98 4.87
C ILE A 326 -20.55 -1.19 3.37
N THR A 327 -20.19 -0.20 2.55
CA THR A 327 -20.62 -0.14 1.14
C THR A 327 -19.49 -0.49 0.16
N ILE A 328 -19.81 -0.42 -1.14
CA ILE A 328 -18.86 -0.52 -2.25
C ILE A 328 -18.64 0.82 -2.96
N ASN A 329 -19.17 1.91 -2.41
CA ASN A 329 -19.28 3.21 -3.10
C ASN A 329 -17.92 3.78 -3.47
N ALA A 330 -16.93 3.72 -2.57
CA ALA A 330 -15.58 4.21 -2.84
C ALA A 330 -14.91 3.45 -4.00
N TRP A 331 -15.12 2.13 -4.08
CA TRP A 331 -14.61 1.28 -5.16
C TRP A 331 -15.25 1.64 -6.50
N LEU A 332 -16.58 1.83 -6.53
CA LEU A 332 -17.28 2.29 -7.73
C LEU A 332 -16.76 3.66 -8.19
N CYS A 333 -16.58 4.59 -7.26
CA CYS A 333 -16.05 5.93 -7.52
C CYS A 333 -14.63 5.95 -8.10
N THR A 334 -13.80 4.94 -7.81
CA THR A 334 -12.43 4.86 -8.36
C THR A 334 -12.35 4.21 -9.74
N LEU A 335 -13.38 3.49 -10.19
CA LEU A 335 -13.36 2.82 -11.51
C LEU A 335 -13.23 3.82 -12.67
N ALA A 336 -13.89 4.98 -12.59
CA ALA A 336 -13.84 5.96 -13.67
C ALA A 336 -12.44 6.58 -13.88
N PRO A 337 -11.73 7.04 -12.84
CA PRO A 337 -10.32 7.43 -12.97
C PRO A 337 -9.42 6.30 -13.51
N LEU A 338 -9.59 5.06 -13.05
CA LEU A 338 -8.80 3.90 -13.52
C LEU A 338 -9.05 3.60 -15.00
N LEU A 339 -10.31 3.65 -15.43
CA LEU A 339 -10.71 3.49 -16.83
C LEU A 339 -10.10 4.58 -17.71
N ALA A 340 -10.14 5.84 -17.26
CA ALA A 340 -9.56 6.95 -18.00
C ALA A 340 -8.04 6.82 -18.19
N VAL A 341 -7.33 6.29 -17.19
CA VAL A 341 -5.89 5.95 -17.31
C VAL A 341 -5.67 4.93 -18.43
N ASP A 342 -6.43 3.83 -18.45
CA ASP A 342 -6.24 2.79 -19.46
C ASP A 342 -6.64 3.24 -20.87
N VAL A 343 -7.73 4.01 -21.00
CA VAL A 343 -8.11 4.60 -22.29
C VAL A 343 -7.00 5.51 -22.80
N TRP A 344 -6.41 6.34 -21.94
CA TRP A 344 -5.29 7.21 -22.32
C TRP A 344 -4.05 6.41 -22.73
N LEU A 345 -3.70 5.36 -22.00
CA LEU A 345 -2.59 4.47 -22.34
C LEU A 345 -2.85 3.69 -23.64
N ALA A 346 -4.09 3.27 -23.90
CA ALA A 346 -4.49 2.60 -25.14
C ALA A 346 -4.30 3.53 -26.35
N VAL A 347 -4.72 4.79 -26.23
CA VAL A 347 -4.52 5.82 -27.26
C VAL A 347 -3.03 6.10 -27.48
N GLY A 348 -2.24 6.20 -26.41
CA GLY A 348 -0.78 6.35 -26.49
C GLY A 348 -0.11 5.19 -27.22
N LEU A 349 -0.49 3.95 -26.87
CA LEU A 349 0.00 2.73 -27.53
C LEU A 349 -0.34 2.69 -29.02
N TRP A 350 -1.58 3.03 -29.39
CA TRP A 350 -2.01 3.07 -30.79
C TRP A 350 -1.31 4.15 -31.61
N ARG A 351 -0.95 5.28 -30.98
CA ARG A 351 -0.20 6.38 -31.60
C ARG A 351 1.31 6.23 -31.52
N GLU A 352 1.81 5.14 -30.93
CA GLU A 352 3.23 4.90 -30.66
C GLU A 352 3.89 6.05 -29.87
N ARG A 353 3.14 6.72 -28.98
CA ARG A 353 3.62 7.81 -28.15
C ARG A 353 3.69 7.39 -26.68
N PRO A 354 4.82 7.62 -25.99
CA PRO A 354 4.90 7.35 -24.57
C PRO A 354 3.98 8.32 -23.81
N SER A 355 3.10 7.77 -22.97
CA SER A 355 2.30 8.56 -22.03
C SER A 355 3.16 8.86 -20.79
N GLY A 356 3.28 10.13 -20.44
CA GLY A 356 3.92 10.55 -19.19
C GLY A 356 2.92 10.72 -18.05
N TRP A 357 3.41 10.64 -16.82
CA TRP A 357 2.63 10.75 -15.57
C TRP A 357 1.69 11.96 -15.55
N PHE A 358 2.13 13.09 -16.12
CA PHE A 358 1.33 14.31 -16.17
C PHE A 358 0.03 14.10 -16.96
N THR A 359 0.14 13.57 -18.18
CA THR A 359 -1.03 13.30 -19.03
C THR A 359 -1.93 12.21 -18.47
N ILE A 360 -1.33 11.21 -17.80
CA ILE A 360 -2.09 10.15 -17.12
C ILE A 360 -2.86 10.71 -15.93
N GLY A 361 -2.25 11.58 -15.12
CA GLY A 361 -2.90 12.27 -14.00
C GLY A 361 -4.06 13.14 -14.46
N LEU A 362 -3.88 13.90 -15.55
CA LEU A 362 -4.98 14.68 -16.16
C LEU A 362 -6.12 13.78 -16.68
N ALA A 363 -5.80 12.66 -17.34
CA ALA A 363 -6.83 11.73 -17.80
C ALA A 363 -7.65 11.17 -16.62
N GLY A 364 -6.98 10.76 -15.54
CA GLY A 364 -7.66 10.29 -14.33
C GLY A 364 -8.51 11.36 -13.65
N LEU A 365 -8.04 12.62 -13.62
CA LEU A 365 -8.82 13.77 -13.12
C LEU A 365 -10.08 14.01 -13.96
N VAL A 366 -9.98 13.88 -15.29
CA VAL A 366 -11.16 13.99 -16.17
C VAL A 366 -12.16 12.87 -15.87
N GLY A 367 -11.69 11.64 -15.67
CA GLY A 367 -12.54 10.52 -15.25
C GLY A 367 -13.25 10.79 -13.91
N LEU A 368 -12.54 11.37 -12.94
CA LEU A 368 -13.10 11.80 -11.65
C LEU A 368 -14.18 12.87 -11.83
N ALA A 369 -13.88 13.96 -12.53
CA ALA A 369 -14.79 15.09 -12.68
C ALA A 369 -16.05 14.71 -13.48
N ALA A 370 -15.91 13.89 -14.53
CA ALA A 370 -17.02 13.53 -15.41
C ALA A 370 -17.98 12.52 -14.79
N VAL A 371 -17.50 11.61 -13.93
CA VAL A 371 -18.30 10.48 -13.42
C VAL A 371 -18.34 10.45 -11.91
N THR A 372 -17.18 10.51 -11.24
CA THR A 372 -17.10 10.34 -9.79
C THR A 372 -17.74 11.48 -9.03
N PHE A 373 -17.63 12.74 -9.48
CA PHE A 373 -18.27 13.88 -8.80
C PHE A 373 -19.80 13.74 -8.71
N PRO A 374 -20.52 13.48 -9.82
CA PRO A 374 -21.95 13.16 -9.75
C PRO A 374 -22.27 12.00 -8.79
N LEU A 375 -21.45 10.94 -8.78
CA LEU A 375 -21.65 9.79 -7.91
C LEU A 375 -21.44 10.12 -6.43
N ILE A 376 -20.48 10.99 -6.08
CA ILE A 376 -20.25 11.39 -4.69
C ILE A 376 -21.50 12.00 -4.08
N ASN A 377 -22.17 12.91 -4.81
CA ASN A 377 -23.44 13.51 -4.37
C ASN A 377 -24.58 12.51 -4.22
N GLN A 378 -24.51 11.35 -4.88
CA GLN A 378 -25.51 10.28 -4.76
C GLN A 378 -25.18 9.30 -3.63
N PHE A 379 -23.90 9.03 -3.41
CA PHE A 379 -23.43 7.97 -2.53
C PHE A 379 -23.11 8.44 -1.11
N TYR A 380 -22.84 9.72 -0.91
CA TYR A 380 -22.39 10.26 0.37
C TYR A 380 -23.23 11.46 0.78
N ALA A 381 -23.53 11.55 2.07
CA ALA A 381 -24.19 12.72 2.65
C ALA A 381 -23.28 13.96 2.68
N TYR A 382 -21.95 13.74 2.70
CA TYR A 382 -20.92 14.77 2.68
C TYR A 382 -19.67 14.21 1.98
N PRO A 383 -18.90 14.99 1.21
CA PRO A 383 -19.13 16.38 0.85
C PRO A 383 -20.25 16.55 -0.17
N THR A 384 -20.91 17.71 -0.16
CA THR A 384 -21.80 18.12 -1.24
C THR A 384 -21.00 18.89 -2.28
N ILE A 385 -20.88 18.36 -3.49
CA ILE A 385 -20.18 19.03 -4.59
C ILE A 385 -21.11 20.09 -5.19
N ALA A 386 -20.72 21.35 -5.08
CA ALA A 386 -21.50 22.52 -5.49
C ALA A 386 -20.60 23.54 -6.21
N ALA A 387 -21.20 24.54 -6.85
CA ALA A 387 -20.46 25.48 -7.70
C ALA A 387 -19.43 26.33 -6.92
N ASP A 388 -19.68 26.59 -5.64
CA ASP A 388 -18.85 27.38 -4.74
C ASP A 388 -17.57 26.65 -4.29
N ASN A 389 -17.64 25.35 -4.04
CA ASN A 389 -16.49 24.54 -3.63
C ASN A 389 -15.77 23.82 -4.79
N LEU A 390 -16.39 23.75 -5.97
CA LEU A 390 -15.84 23.05 -7.13
C LEU A 390 -14.43 23.52 -7.54
N PRO A 391 -14.09 24.84 -7.56
CA PRO A 391 -12.76 25.28 -7.98
C PRO A 391 -11.64 24.78 -7.06
N ILE A 392 -11.82 24.86 -5.74
CA ILE A 392 -10.83 24.38 -4.78
C ILE A 392 -10.74 22.85 -4.81
N MET A 393 -11.87 22.17 -4.99
CA MET A 393 -11.93 20.71 -5.11
C MET A 393 -11.20 20.21 -6.35
N LEU A 394 -11.40 20.85 -7.51
CA LEU A 394 -10.66 20.52 -8.74
C LEU A 394 -9.16 20.77 -8.58
N LEU A 395 -8.76 21.87 -7.96
CA LEU A 395 -7.35 22.20 -7.75
C LEU A 395 -6.66 21.16 -6.86
N THR A 396 -7.24 20.81 -5.71
CA THR A 396 -6.67 19.81 -4.80
C THR A 396 -6.69 18.41 -5.39
N CYS A 397 -7.77 18.02 -6.08
CA CYS A 397 -7.84 16.76 -6.83
C CYS A 397 -6.79 16.71 -7.94
N MET A 398 -6.51 17.82 -8.62
CA MET A 398 -5.45 17.88 -9.64
C MET A 398 -4.07 17.65 -9.02
N ILE A 399 -3.75 18.34 -7.91
CA ILE A 399 -2.47 18.15 -7.20
C ILE A 399 -2.33 16.69 -6.75
N ALA A 400 -3.38 16.13 -6.15
CA ALA A 400 -3.43 14.75 -5.70
C ALA A 400 -3.25 13.74 -6.86
N ALA A 401 -3.98 13.93 -7.96
CA ALA A 401 -3.91 13.07 -9.14
C ALA A 401 -2.52 13.10 -9.79
N LEU A 402 -1.93 14.29 -9.97
CA LEU A 402 -0.61 14.46 -10.56
C LEU A 402 0.48 13.87 -9.66
N GLY A 403 0.42 14.13 -8.35
CA GLY A 403 1.36 13.58 -7.38
C GLY A 403 1.29 12.04 -7.33
N ALA A 404 0.10 11.48 -7.23
CA ALA A 404 -0.11 10.04 -7.20
C ALA A 404 0.30 9.35 -8.51
N ALA A 405 -0.02 9.94 -9.66
CA ALA A 405 0.41 9.42 -10.96
C ALA A 405 1.93 9.43 -11.11
N TRP A 406 2.60 10.48 -10.64
CA TRP A 406 4.05 10.57 -10.63
C TRP A 406 4.69 9.50 -9.74
N VAL A 407 4.19 9.33 -8.51
CA VAL A 407 4.69 8.31 -7.58
C VAL A 407 4.46 6.91 -8.16
N GLY A 408 3.23 6.60 -8.59
CA GLY A 408 2.88 5.29 -9.13
C GLY A 408 3.67 4.95 -10.40
N GLN A 409 3.82 5.89 -11.34
CA GLN A 409 4.70 5.70 -12.50
C GLN A 409 6.15 5.47 -12.07
N THR A 410 6.70 6.28 -11.16
CA THR A 410 8.11 6.18 -10.75
C THR A 410 8.40 4.81 -10.12
N VAL A 411 7.54 4.37 -9.21
CA VAL A 411 7.67 3.06 -8.56
C VAL A 411 7.46 1.92 -9.55
N GLY A 412 6.46 2.04 -10.44
CA GLY A 412 6.18 1.03 -11.46
C GLY A 412 7.30 0.90 -12.50
N ASP A 413 7.88 2.00 -12.94
CA ASP A 413 9.04 2.01 -13.84
C ASP A 413 10.25 1.36 -13.15
N TYR A 414 10.49 1.62 -11.86
CA TYR A 414 11.53 0.95 -11.08
C TYR A 414 11.32 -0.58 -11.02
N PHE A 415 10.10 -1.05 -10.74
CA PHE A 415 9.78 -2.49 -10.73
C PHE A 415 9.94 -3.13 -12.11
N ALA A 416 9.56 -2.41 -13.17
CA ALA A 416 9.64 -2.91 -14.53
C ALA A 416 11.07 -2.96 -15.08
N ALA A 417 11.97 -2.05 -14.68
CA ALA A 417 13.28 -1.90 -15.32
C ALA A 417 14.48 -1.99 -14.37
N GLU A 418 14.50 -1.20 -13.30
CA GLU A 418 15.70 -1.02 -12.47
C GLU A 418 15.89 -2.14 -11.43
N ASN A 419 14.80 -2.76 -10.98
CA ASN A 419 14.80 -3.79 -9.94
C ASN A 419 15.17 -5.21 -10.45
N LYS A 420 15.69 -5.33 -11.67
CA LYS A 420 15.90 -6.64 -12.31
C LYS A 420 17.12 -7.36 -11.74
N GLN A 421 16.90 -8.61 -11.36
CA GLN A 421 17.91 -9.52 -10.82
C GLN A 421 17.99 -10.80 -11.67
N VAL A 422 17.92 -10.62 -13.00
CA VAL A 422 18.01 -11.69 -13.98
C VAL A 422 19.50 -11.98 -14.22
N GLY A 423 20.14 -12.67 -13.27
CA GLY A 423 21.45 -13.28 -13.51
C GLY A 423 21.30 -14.44 -14.50
N GLY A 424 22.30 -14.68 -15.35
CA GLY A 424 22.27 -15.58 -16.52
C GLY A 424 22.00 -17.07 -16.29
N GLU A 425 21.52 -17.46 -15.11
CA GLU A 425 21.05 -18.82 -14.87
C GLU A 425 19.55 -18.91 -15.18
N THR A 426 19.23 -19.57 -16.29
CA THR A 426 17.95 -20.26 -16.47
C THR A 426 17.87 -21.42 -15.49
N ALA A 427 17.93 -21.16 -14.19
CA ALA A 427 17.74 -22.17 -13.17
C ALA A 427 16.29 -22.68 -13.33
N VAL A 428 16.16 -23.88 -13.88
CA VAL A 428 14.89 -24.58 -14.00
C VAL A 428 14.32 -24.67 -12.59
N SER A 429 13.29 -23.86 -12.30
CA SER A 429 12.59 -23.93 -11.00
C SER A 429 12.17 -25.38 -10.78
N PRO A 430 12.50 -25.97 -9.62
CA PRO A 430 11.98 -27.29 -9.26
C PRO A 430 10.46 -27.31 -9.45
N SER A 431 9.96 -28.35 -10.11
CA SER A 431 8.55 -28.46 -10.50
C SER A 431 7.60 -28.37 -9.29
N TYR A 432 8.02 -28.84 -8.12
CA TYR A 432 7.21 -28.83 -6.88
C TYR A 432 6.86 -27.41 -6.39
N ILE A 433 7.74 -26.42 -6.57
CA ILE A 433 7.48 -25.04 -6.10
C ILE A 433 6.29 -24.42 -6.86
N ARG A 434 6.07 -24.81 -8.12
CA ARG A 434 4.93 -24.35 -8.92
C ARG A 434 3.59 -24.80 -8.35
N TYR A 435 3.54 -25.97 -7.71
CA TYR A 435 2.32 -26.50 -7.09
C TYR A 435 2.15 -26.03 -5.65
N LEU A 436 3.23 -25.60 -4.99
CA LEU A 436 3.16 -25.15 -3.60
C LEU A 436 2.32 -23.88 -3.44
N SER A 437 2.44 -22.90 -4.33
CA SER A 437 1.63 -21.67 -4.27
C SER A 437 0.12 -21.91 -4.30
N PRO A 438 -0.47 -22.62 -5.29
CA PRO A 438 -1.92 -22.86 -5.29
C PRO A 438 -2.40 -23.70 -4.10
N ILE A 439 -1.59 -24.64 -3.61
CA ILE A 439 -1.92 -25.41 -2.40
C ILE A 439 -1.96 -24.49 -1.17
N ILE A 440 -0.95 -23.65 -0.98
CA ILE A 440 -0.94 -22.66 0.12
C ILE A 440 -2.12 -21.69 -0.01
N ALA A 441 -2.45 -21.25 -1.23
CA ALA A 441 -3.62 -20.40 -1.47
C ALA A 441 -4.91 -21.08 -0.99
N ALA A 442 -5.14 -22.33 -1.43
CA ALA A 442 -6.33 -23.09 -1.07
C ALA A 442 -6.40 -23.33 0.44
N LEU A 443 -5.30 -23.72 1.06
CA LEU A 443 -5.24 -23.92 2.51
C LEU A 443 -5.50 -22.62 3.28
N ALA A 444 -4.95 -21.49 2.84
CA ALA A 444 -5.21 -20.19 3.46
C ALA A 444 -6.68 -19.79 3.34
N LEU A 445 -7.30 -19.97 2.17
CA LEU A 445 -8.72 -19.70 1.95
C LEU A 445 -9.62 -20.59 2.80
N ILE A 446 -9.33 -21.90 2.85
CA ILE A 446 -10.07 -22.85 3.70
C ILE A 446 -9.94 -22.46 5.17
N PHE A 447 -8.73 -22.15 5.62
CA PHE A 447 -8.48 -21.71 6.99
C PHE A 447 -9.27 -20.44 7.32
N VAL A 448 -9.19 -19.40 6.48
CA VAL A 448 -9.92 -18.15 6.68
C VAL A 448 -11.43 -18.37 6.70
N ALA A 449 -11.97 -19.13 5.76
CA ALA A 449 -13.40 -19.43 5.70
C ALA A 449 -13.87 -20.20 6.93
N PHE A 450 -13.14 -21.24 7.35
CA PHE A 450 -13.43 -21.99 8.58
C PHE A 450 -13.33 -21.11 9.82
N PHE A 451 -12.28 -20.30 9.91
CA PHE A 451 -12.03 -19.44 11.06
C PHE A 451 -13.12 -18.38 11.24
N ILE A 452 -13.60 -17.79 10.14
CA ILE A 452 -14.75 -16.87 10.14
C ILE A 452 -16.04 -17.62 10.52
N ALA A 453 -16.32 -18.75 9.87
CA ALA A 453 -17.57 -19.49 10.07
C ALA A 453 -17.75 -20.04 11.49
N THR A 454 -16.65 -20.27 12.21
CA THR A 454 -16.64 -20.81 13.58
C THR A 454 -16.44 -19.75 14.66
N ALA A 455 -16.32 -18.48 14.28
CA ALA A 455 -16.13 -17.40 15.23
C ALA A 455 -17.41 -17.15 16.04
N ALA A 456 -17.30 -17.32 17.35
CA ALA A 456 -18.33 -16.86 18.27
C ALA A 456 -18.28 -15.33 18.42
N PRO A 457 -19.43 -14.66 18.65
CA PRO A 457 -19.46 -13.26 19.07
C PRO A 457 -18.56 -13.03 20.31
N PRO A 458 -18.05 -11.80 20.50
CA PRO A 458 -17.39 -11.44 21.74
C PRO A 458 -18.35 -11.64 22.93
N VAL A 459 -17.84 -12.18 24.03
CA VAL A 459 -18.59 -12.48 25.28
C VAL A 459 -18.51 -11.31 26.23
#